data_AF-A0A3C0I2W6-F1
#
_entry.id   AF-A0A3C0I2W6-F1
#
_cell.length_a   1.000
_cell.length_b   1.000
_cell.length_c   1.000
_cell.angle_alpha   90.00
_cell.angle_beta   90.00
_cell.angle_gamma   90.00
#
_symmetry.space_group_name_H-M   'P 1'
#
loop_
_entity.id
_entity.type
_entity.pdbx_description
1 polymer ?
#
loop_
_entity_poly.entity_id
_entity_poly.type
_entity_poly.pdbx_seq_one_letter_code
_entity_poly.pdbx_strand_id
1 'polypeptide(L)' 'MKVIILAGGYGTRLVEETENLPKPMIEIGGRPLLWHLMKMCSAQGFNEFIIALGYKGQ' A
#
# COMPACT_ATOMS: atom_id res chain seq x y z
N MET A 1 17.31 -3.10 -7.94
CA MET A 1 16.52 -4.36 -7.77
C MET A 1 15.10 -3.95 -7.46
N LYS A 2 14.12 -4.57 -8.11
CA LYS A 2 12.72 -4.16 -8.01
C LYS A 2 12.01 -4.87 -6.86
N VAL A 3 11.18 -4.13 -6.13
CA VAL A 3 10.31 -4.64 -5.07
C VAL A 3 8.88 -4.63 -5.56
N ILE A 4 8.19 -5.76 -5.44
CA ILE A 4 6.77 -5.88 -5.80
C ILE A 4 5.94 -5.75 -4.52
N ILE A 5 5.02 -4.79 -4.49
CA ILE A 5 4.04 -4.60 -3.43
C ILE A 5 2.67 -5.03 -3.96
N LEU A 6 2.08 -6.06 -3.35
CA LEU A 6 0.75 -6.55 -3.71
C LEU A 6 -0.32 -5.70 -3.02
N ALA A 7 -1.08 -4.94 -3.80
CA ALA A 7 -2.04 -3.94 -3.36
C ALA A 7 -3.48 -4.22 -3.82
N GLY A 8 -3.75 -5.42 -4.37
CA GLY A 8 -5.01 -5.74 -5.04
C GLY A 8 -6.11 -6.43 -4.23
N GLY A 9 -5.94 -6.59 -2.91
CA GLY A 9 -6.91 -7.31 -2.07
C GLY A 9 -8.21 -6.52 -1.81
N TYR A 10 -9.35 -7.23 -1.68
CA TYR A 10 -10.68 -6.63 -1.49
C TYR A 10 -10.89 -5.85 -0.18
N GLY A 11 -10.01 -5.98 0.82
CA GLY A 11 -10.11 -5.18 2.06
C GLY A 11 -11.24 -5.55 3.04
N THR A 12 -11.96 -6.66 2.82
CA THR A 12 -13.22 -7.06 3.51
C THR A 12 -13.19 -7.21 5.03
N ARG A 13 -12.02 -7.14 5.68
CA ARG A 13 -11.86 -7.20 7.15
C ARG A 13 -11.72 -5.83 7.82
N LEU A 14 -11.60 -4.76 7.04
CA LEU A 14 -11.41 -3.37 7.48
C LEU A 14 -12.43 -2.45 6.78
N VAL A 15 -13.64 -2.95 6.56
CA VAL A 15 -14.66 -2.33 5.70
C VAL A 15 -14.98 -0.90 6.10
N GLU A 16 -15.09 -0.61 7.40
CA GLU A 16 -15.44 0.73 7.91
C GLU A 16 -14.48 1.84 7.44
N GLU A 17 -13.19 1.53 7.25
CA GLU A 17 -12.15 2.48 6.78
C GLU A 17 -11.83 2.34 5.28
N THR A 18 -12.34 1.30 4.60
CA THR A 18 -11.98 0.98 3.20
C THR A 18 -13.12 1.14 2.19
N GLU A 19 -14.29 1.62 2.62
CA GLU A 19 -15.38 1.97 1.71
C GLU A 19 -14.99 3.07 0.73
N ASN A 20 -14.20 4.07 1.16
CA ASN A 20 -13.81 5.22 0.34
C ASN A 20 -12.33 5.26 -0.05
N LEU A 21 -11.46 4.48 0.61
CA LEU A 21 -10.03 4.42 0.30
C LEU A 21 -9.53 2.98 0.14
N PRO A 22 -8.64 2.71 -0.84
CA PRO A 22 -7.93 1.44 -0.92
C PRO A 22 -7.13 1.19 0.37
N LYS A 23 -7.12 -0.06 0.88
CA LYS A 23 -6.39 -0.42 2.11
C LYS A 23 -4.92 0.05 2.16
N PRO A 24 -4.13 -0.01 1.07
CA PRO A 24 -2.76 0.52 1.07
C PRO A 24 -2.65 2.02 1.37
N MET A 25 -3.74 2.76 1.21
CA MET A 25 -3.80 4.21 1.37
C MET A 25 -4.31 4.67 2.75
N ILE A 26 -4.69 3.75 3.64
CA ILE A 26 -5.08 4.09 5.02
C ILE A 26 -3.94 4.85 5.70
N GLU A 27 -4.26 5.96 6.36
CA GLU A 27 -3.27 6.76 7.07
C GLU A 27 -2.89 6.16 8.42
N ILE A 28 -1.59 6.11 8.69
CA ILE A 28 -1.01 5.73 9.97
C ILE A 28 0.01 6.82 10.33
N GLY A 29 -0.25 7.57 11.41
CA GLY A 29 0.65 8.65 11.83
C GLY A 29 0.86 9.73 10.77
N GLY A 30 -0.19 10.10 10.02
CA GLY A 30 -0.15 11.17 9.02
C GLY A 30 0.53 10.82 7.69
N ARG A 31 0.76 9.53 7.43
CA ARG A 31 1.26 9.01 6.15
C ARG A 31 0.54 7.70 5.78
N PRO A 32 0.29 7.43 4.49
CA PRO A 32 -0.32 6.17 4.06
C PRO A 32 0.49 4.93 4.46
N LEU A 33 -0.18 3.80 4.72
CA LEU A 33 0.47 2.51 4.97
C LEU A 33 1.51 2.15 3.90
N LEU A 34 1.18 2.39 2.63
CA LEU A 34 2.08 2.16 1.49
C LEU A 34 3.38 2.97 1.61
N TRP A 35 3.31 4.21 2.12
CA TRP A 35 4.50 5.03 2.36
C TRP A 35 5.43 4.40 3.39
N HIS A 36 4.87 3.86 4.49
CA HIS A 36 5.66 3.19 5.53
C HIS A 36 6.40 1.97 4.97
N LEU A 37 5.72 1.15 4.15
CA LEU A 37 6.33 0.00 3.48
C LEU A 37 7.47 0.42 2.54
N MET A 38 7.22 1.41 1.68
CA MET A 38 8.23 1.92 0.75
C MET A 38 9.42 2.51 1.50
N LYS A 39 9.20 3.24 2.60
CA LYS A 39 10.26 3.78 3.45
C LYS A 39 11.13 2.67 4.06
N MET A 40 10.52 1.59 4.55
CA MET A 40 11.26 0.45 5.10
C MET A 40 12.12 -0.24 4.04
N CYS A 41 11.58 -0.45 2.84
CA CYS A 41 12.34 -1.01 1.73
C CYS A 41 13.48 -0.07 1.27
N SER A 42 13.21 1.23 1.19
CA SER A 42 14.19 2.25 0.81
C SER A 42 15.34 2.34 1.81
N ALA A 43 15.06 2.20 3.11
CA ALA A 43 16.09 2.12 4.16
C ALA A 43 17.04 0.90 3.99
N GLN A 44 16.63 -0.12 3.24
CA GLN A 44 17.44 -1.29 2.87
C GLN A 44 18.09 -1.15 1.48
N GLY A 45 17.96 0.00 0.82
CA GLY A 45 18.53 0.27 -0.51
C GLY A 45 17.63 -0.07 -1.69
N PHE A 46 16.37 -0.46 -1.47
CA PHE A 46 15.42 -0.74 -2.54
C PHE A 46 14.57 0.48 -2.88
N ASN A 47 14.78 1.06 -4.06
CA ASN A 47 14.11 2.30 -4.47
C ASN A 47 13.26 2.16 -5.75
N GLU A 48 13.21 0.97 -6.34
CA GLU A 48 12.38 0.67 -7.51
C GLU A 48 11.19 -0.18 -7.10
N PHE A 49 9.97 0.37 -7.18
CA PHE A 49 8.76 -0.29 -6.72
C PHE A 49 7.80 -0.59 -7.86
N ILE A 50 7.23 -1.79 -7.87
CA ILE A 50 6.10 -2.18 -8.70
C ILE A 50 4.93 -2.40 -7.76
N ILE A 51 3.85 -1.65 -7.94
CA ILE A 51 2.63 -1.82 -7.15
C ILE A 51 1.64 -2.60 -8.01
N ALA A 52 1.38 -3.85 -7.61
CA ALA A 52 0.38 -4.69 -8.27
C ALA A 52 -1.00 -4.37 -7.69
N LEU A 53 -1.69 -3.46 -8.38
CA LEU A 53 -3.05 -3.04 -8.04
C LEU A 53 -4.07 -4.15 -8.38
N GLY A 54 -5.28 -4.00 -7.83
CA GLY A 54 -6.40 -4.91 -8.05
C GLY A 54 -7.71 -4.20 -7.75
N TYR A 55 -8.50 -4.71 -6.79
CA TYR A 55 -9.76 -4.07 -6.40
C TYR A 55 -9.57 -2.58 -6.05
N LYS A 56 -10.38 -1.69 -6.64
CA LYS A 56 -10.30 -0.20 -6.54
C LYS A 56 -8.95 0.40 -6.98
N GLY A 57 -8.22 -0.26 -7.90
CA GLY A 57 -6.95 0.22 -8.45
C GLY A 57 -7.05 1.28 -9.55
N GLN A 58 -8.14 2.04 -9.60
CA GLN A 58 -8.34 3.19 -10.50
C GLN A 58 -8.15 4.49 -9.74
#